data_AF-A0AAW0NN21-F1
#
_entry.id   AF-A0AAW0NN21-F1
#
_cell.length_a   1.000
_cell.length_b   1.000
_cell.length_c   1.000
_cell.angle_alpha   90.00
_cell.angle_beta   90.00
_cell.angle_gamma   90.00
#
_symmetry.space_group_name_H-M   'P 1'
#
loop_
_entity.id
_entity.type
_entity.pdbx_description
1 polymer ?
#
loop_
_entity_poly.entity_id
_entity_poly.type
_entity_poly.pdbx_seq_one_letter_code
_entity_poly.pdbx_strand_id
1 'polypeptide(L)'
;MFQLPMLNFSPQQVAGVCETLEESGDVERLGRFLWSLPVAPAACEVLNKNESVLRARAVVAFHTGNFRELYHILENHKFTKESHSKLQALWLEAHYQEAEKLRGRPLGPVDKYRVRKKFPLPRSLSQPQQKRELAQATGLTPTQVGNWFKNRRQRDRAAAAKNRLQQQVLSGGSVRSLADDDGTVDRLGPASSPEASLSSKAAASAISITSSDSECDI
;
A
#
# COMPACT_ATOMS: atom_id res chain seq x y z
N MET A 1 -2.01 -13.92 -38.66
CA MET A 1 -0.95 -13.35 -37.79
C MET A 1 -1.24 -11.87 -37.65
N PHE A 2 -1.68 -11.41 -36.48
CA PHE A 2 -1.88 -9.98 -36.24
C PHE A 2 -0.50 -9.34 -36.08
N GLN A 3 -0.09 -8.57 -37.08
CA GLN A 3 1.13 -7.78 -37.04
C GLN A 3 0.84 -6.58 -36.14
N LEU A 4 1.16 -6.70 -34.85
CA LEU A 4 1.10 -5.57 -33.94
C LEU A 4 2.08 -4.51 -34.46
N PRO A 5 1.65 -3.25 -34.66
CA PRO A 5 2.56 -2.19 -35.05
C PRO A 5 3.69 -2.12 -34.02
N MET A 6 4.92 -2.34 -34.47
CA MET A 6 6.10 -2.22 -33.63
C MET A 6 6.20 -0.73 -33.25
N LEU A 7 5.77 -0.40 -32.04
CA LEU A 7 5.89 0.95 -31.53
C LEU A 7 7.36 1.17 -31.15
N ASN A 8 8.11 1.83 -32.03
CA ASN A 8 9.46 2.30 -31.78
C ASN A 8 9.43 3.49 -30.80
N PHE A 9 9.12 3.23 -29.55
CA PHE A 9 9.25 4.22 -28.48
C PHE A 9 10.71 4.30 -28.01
N SER A 10 11.16 5.51 -27.68
CA SER A 10 12.39 5.65 -26.92
C SER A 10 12.21 5.09 -25.50
N PRO A 11 13.28 4.61 -24.84
CA PRO A 11 13.20 4.13 -23.46
C PRO A 11 12.60 5.18 -22.49
N GLN A 12 12.86 6.46 -22.74
CA GLN A 12 12.34 7.59 -21.96
C GLN A 12 10.84 7.78 -22.19
N GLN A 13 10.35 7.62 -23.43
CA GLN A 13 8.92 7.66 -23.71
C GLN A 13 8.19 6.50 -23.03
N VAL A 14 8.78 5.30 -23.05
CA VAL A 14 8.23 4.13 -22.35
C VAL A 14 8.17 4.39 -20.84
N ALA A 15 9.21 4.97 -20.25
CA ALA A 15 9.24 5.34 -18.83
C ALA A 15 8.12 6.33 -18.46
N GLY A 16 7.93 7.40 -19.24
CA GLY A 16 6.88 8.39 -18.98
C GLY A 16 5.46 7.83 -19.13
N VAL A 17 5.24 6.93 -20.09
CA VAL A 17 3.95 6.23 -20.22
C VAL A 17 3.71 5.30 -19.03
N CYS A 18 4.74 4.59 -18.56
CA CYS A 18 4.65 3.75 -17.36
C CYS A 18 4.27 4.57 -16.13
N GLU A 19 4.91 5.71 -15.92
CA GLU A 19 4.60 6.64 -14.82
C GLU A 19 3.15 7.11 -14.86
N THR A 20 2.71 7.63 -16.01
CA THR A 20 1.35 8.15 -16.18
C THR A 20 0.29 7.09 -15.93
N LEU A 21 0.48 5.90 -16.49
CA LEU A 21 -0.47 4.79 -16.31
C LEU A 21 -0.48 4.29 -14.86
N GLU A 22 0.68 4.25 -14.21
CA GLU A 22 0.79 3.87 -12.81
C GLU A 22 0.12 4.89 -11.86
N GLU A 23 0.25 6.20 -12.13
CA GLU A 23 -0.42 7.26 -11.38
C GLU A 23 -1.94 7.26 -11.59
N SER A 24 -2.38 6.94 -12.80
CA SER A 24 -3.82 6.82 -13.11
C SER A 24 -4.49 5.62 -12.44
N GLY A 25 -3.71 4.63 -11.99
CA GLY A 25 -4.21 3.39 -11.41
C GLY A 25 -4.78 2.39 -12.44
N ASP A 26 -4.66 2.65 -13.75
CA ASP A 26 -5.09 1.75 -14.82
C ASP A 26 -4.05 0.63 -15.06
N VAL A 27 -4.02 -0.33 -14.13
CA VAL A 27 -3.04 -1.43 -14.14
C VAL A 27 -3.29 -2.39 -15.30
N GLU A 28 -4.53 -2.55 -15.76
CA GLU A 28 -4.81 -3.40 -16.92
C GLU A 28 -4.21 -2.83 -18.20
N ARG A 29 -4.36 -1.52 -18.43
CA ARG A 29 -3.76 -0.86 -19.58
C ARG A 29 -2.24 -0.83 -19.47
N LEU A 30 -1.71 -0.65 -18.27
CA LEU A 30 -0.27 -0.79 -18.00
C LEU A 30 0.24 -2.19 -18.37
N GLY A 31 -0.47 -3.25 -17.99
CA GLY A 31 -0.14 -4.63 -18.36
C GLY A 31 -0.17 -4.86 -19.87
N ARG A 32 -1.21 -4.39 -20.57
CA ARG A 32 -1.30 -4.48 -22.04
C ARG A 32 -0.18 -3.72 -22.74
N PHE A 33 0.19 -2.54 -22.23
CA PHE A 33 1.30 -1.74 -22.75
C PHE A 33 2.64 -2.43 -22.54
N LEU A 34 2.92 -2.95 -21.35
CA LEU A 34 4.17 -3.68 -21.08
C LEU A 34 4.28 -4.95 -21.93
N TRP A 35 3.16 -5.63 -22.22
CA TRP A 35 3.13 -6.79 -23.11
C TRP A 35 3.36 -6.43 -24.59
N SER A 36 3.01 -5.22 -25.02
CA SER A 36 3.20 -4.78 -26.40
C SER A 36 4.59 -4.19 -26.68
N LEU A 37 5.44 -4.06 -25.66
CA LEU A 37 6.80 -3.56 -25.83
C LEU A 37 7.65 -4.52 -26.68
N PRO A 38 8.58 -3.97 -27.49
CA PRO A 38 9.41 -4.77 -28.36
C PRO A 38 10.28 -5.75 -27.56
N VAL A 39 10.19 -7.04 -27.91
CA VAL A 39 10.96 -8.14 -27.30
C VAL A 39 12.39 -8.22 -27.87
N ALA A 40 12.82 -7.22 -28.64
CA ALA A 40 14.17 -7.17 -29.19
C ALA A 40 15.19 -7.15 -28.04
N PRO A 41 16.20 -8.04 -28.02
CA PRO A 41 17.12 -8.19 -26.90
C PRO A 41 17.79 -6.87 -26.48
N ALA A 42 18.23 -6.07 -27.45
CA ALA A 42 18.86 -4.76 -27.20
C ALA A 42 17.90 -3.75 -26.53
N ALA A 43 16.63 -3.71 -26.95
CA ALA A 43 15.63 -2.85 -26.34
C ALA A 43 15.27 -3.34 -24.93
N CYS A 44 15.16 -4.65 -24.75
CA CYS A 44 14.86 -5.29 -23.46
C CYS A 44 15.94 -4.98 -22.42
N GLU A 45 17.22 -5.04 -22.78
CA GLU A 45 18.32 -4.68 -21.88
C GLU A 45 18.25 -3.22 -21.41
N VAL A 46 17.90 -2.29 -22.31
CA VAL A 46 17.79 -0.87 -21.95
C VAL A 46 16.56 -0.65 -21.07
N LEU A 47 15.43 -1.26 -21.40
CA LEU A 47 14.20 -1.17 -20.61
C LEU A 47 14.35 -1.77 -19.21
N ASN A 48 15.07 -2.88 -19.07
CA ASN A 48 15.36 -3.52 -17.78
C ASN A 48 16.35 -2.73 -16.90
N LYS A 49 16.92 -1.63 -17.41
CA LYS A 49 17.71 -0.67 -16.61
C LYS A 49 16.87 0.53 -16.16
N ASN A 50 15.71 0.76 -16.76
CA ASN A 50 14.86 1.89 -16.43
C ASN A 50 13.99 1.57 -15.21
N GLU A 51 14.16 2.35 -14.15
CA GLU A 51 13.47 2.14 -12.88
C GLU A 51 11.94 2.20 -13.02
N SER A 52 11.42 3.18 -13.76
CA SER A 52 9.97 3.36 -13.97
C SER A 52 9.33 2.14 -14.65
N VAL A 53 10.05 1.50 -15.56
CA VAL A 53 9.58 0.28 -16.24
C VAL A 53 9.60 -0.91 -15.29
N LEU A 54 10.66 -1.07 -14.50
CA LEU A 54 10.76 -2.14 -13.49
C LEU A 54 9.68 -2.00 -12.42
N ARG A 55 9.41 -0.78 -11.96
CA ARG A 55 8.33 -0.48 -11.01
C ARG A 55 6.96 -0.79 -11.60
N ALA A 56 6.69 -0.38 -12.84
CA ALA A 56 5.45 -0.71 -13.53
C ALA A 56 5.27 -2.24 -13.67
N ARG A 57 6.33 -2.97 -14.02
CA ARG A 57 6.32 -4.44 -14.06
C ARG A 57 6.01 -5.05 -12.69
N ALA A 58 6.60 -4.53 -11.62
CA ALA A 58 6.32 -4.98 -10.26
C ALA A 58 4.84 -4.76 -9.88
N VAL A 59 4.27 -3.59 -10.21
CA VAL A 59 2.84 -3.30 -9.97
C VAL A 59 1.93 -4.26 -10.75
N VAL A 60 2.22 -4.50 -12.02
CA VAL A 60 1.45 -5.44 -12.84
C VAL A 60 1.59 -6.88 -12.32
N ALA A 61 2.79 -7.31 -11.94
CA ALA A 61 3.03 -8.63 -11.34
C ALA A 61 2.22 -8.83 -10.05
N PHE A 62 2.12 -7.80 -9.21
CA PHE A 62 1.30 -7.82 -8.00
C PHE A 62 -0.19 -7.98 -8.32
N HIS A 63 -0.74 -7.17 -9.23
CA HIS A 63 -2.17 -7.23 -9.59
C HIS A 63 -2.57 -8.50 -10.34
N THR A 64 -1.65 -9.09 -11.10
CA THR A 64 -1.88 -10.37 -11.78
C THR A 64 -1.71 -11.58 -10.86
N GLY A 65 -1.30 -11.37 -9.60
CA GLY A 65 -1.04 -12.43 -8.63
C GLY A 65 0.24 -13.23 -8.92
N ASN A 66 1.10 -12.75 -9.83
CA ASN A 66 2.39 -13.38 -10.12
C ASN A 66 3.47 -12.86 -9.15
N PHE A 67 3.35 -13.26 -7.89
CA PHE A 67 4.26 -12.79 -6.84
C PHE A 67 5.70 -13.24 -7.04
N ARG A 68 5.94 -14.36 -7.74
CA ARG A 68 7.29 -14.84 -8.06
C ARG A 68 8.08 -13.84 -8.90
N GLU A 69 7.44 -13.26 -9.91
CA GLU A 69 8.07 -12.23 -10.76
C GLU A 69 8.29 -10.94 -9.96
N LEU A 70 7.32 -10.55 -9.11
CA LEU A 70 7.46 -9.40 -8.22
C LEU A 70 8.71 -9.55 -7.34
N TYR A 71 8.88 -10.70 -6.66
CA TYR A 71 10.04 -10.93 -5.80
C TYR A 71 11.35 -10.90 -6.60
N HIS A 72 11.36 -11.52 -7.79
CA HIS A 72 12.52 -11.51 -8.67
C HIS A 72 12.95 -10.08 -9.04
N ILE A 73 12.01 -9.20 -9.43
CA ILE A 73 12.30 -7.81 -9.77
C ILE A 73 12.85 -7.05 -8.56
N LEU A 74 12.21 -7.20 -7.40
CA LEU A 74 12.58 -6.47 -6.19
C LEU A 74 13.93 -6.90 -5.61
N GLU A 75 14.30 -8.18 -5.73
CA GLU A 75 15.56 -8.71 -5.21
C GLU A 75 16.76 -8.39 -6.10
N ASN A 76 16.58 -8.36 -7.42
CA ASN A 76 17.68 -8.29 -8.37
C ASN A 76 18.00 -6.88 -8.89
N HIS A 77 17.11 -5.91 -8.68
CA HIS A 77 17.30 -4.54 -9.15
C HIS A 77 17.47 -3.55 -7.99
N LYS A 78 18.21 -2.47 -8.26
CA LYS A 78 18.36 -1.34 -7.35
C LYS A 78 17.34 -0.27 -7.70
N PHE A 79 16.78 0.35 -6.68
CA PHE A 79 15.74 1.36 -6.80
C PHE A 79 16.16 2.65 -6.08
N THR A 80 15.68 3.80 -6.54
CA THR A 80 15.88 5.08 -5.86
C THR A 80 15.03 5.17 -4.60
N LYS A 81 15.39 6.11 -3.70
CA LYS A 81 14.71 6.29 -2.42
C LYS A 81 13.23 6.68 -2.57
N GLU A 82 12.86 7.32 -3.68
CA GLU A 82 11.49 7.78 -3.94
C GLU A 82 10.52 6.60 -4.17
N SER A 83 10.99 5.54 -4.83
CA SER A 83 10.18 4.36 -5.12
C SER A 83 10.15 3.35 -3.97
N HIS A 84 11.11 3.40 -3.04
CA HIS A 84 11.26 2.43 -1.94
C HIS A 84 9.97 2.26 -1.13
N SER A 85 9.32 3.33 -0.72
CA SER A 85 8.09 3.27 0.08
C SER A 85 6.99 2.46 -0.59
N LYS A 86 6.85 2.61 -1.92
CA LYS A 86 5.85 1.90 -2.71
C LYS A 86 6.23 0.43 -2.92
N LEU A 87 7.50 0.16 -3.23
CA LEU A 87 7.99 -1.21 -3.47
C LEU A 87 8.02 -2.05 -2.19
N GLN A 88 8.35 -1.44 -1.05
CA GLN A 88 8.27 -2.09 0.26
C GLN A 88 6.82 -2.45 0.61
N ALA A 89 5.86 -1.58 0.31
CA ALA A 89 4.44 -1.88 0.48
C ALA A 89 4.01 -3.07 -0.37
N LEU A 90 4.36 -3.08 -1.66
CA LEU A 90 4.07 -4.21 -2.57
C LEU A 90 4.66 -5.53 -2.07
N TRP A 91 5.92 -5.53 -1.61
CA TRP A 91 6.58 -6.72 -1.06
C TRP A 91 5.80 -7.30 0.13
N LEU A 92 5.47 -6.45 1.10
CA LEU A 92 4.78 -6.86 2.31
C LEU A 92 3.35 -7.31 2.02
N GLU A 93 2.64 -6.56 1.19
CA GLU A 93 1.27 -6.86 0.82
C GLU A 93 1.17 -8.17 0.03
N ALA A 94 2.11 -8.44 -0.88
CA ALA A 94 2.16 -9.70 -1.62
C ALA A 94 2.27 -10.90 -0.66
N HIS A 95 3.22 -10.84 0.28
CA HIS A 95 3.36 -11.91 1.27
C HIS A 95 2.18 -12.01 2.24
N TYR A 96 1.49 -10.91 2.56
CA TYR A 96 0.25 -10.98 3.32
C TYR A 96 -0.84 -11.66 2.53
N GLN A 97 -1.04 -11.32 1.26
CA GLN A 97 -2.05 -11.95 0.41
C GLN A 97 -1.81 -13.45 0.25
N GLU A 98 -0.56 -13.87 0.03
CA GLU A 98 -0.21 -15.30 0.02
C GLU A 98 -0.54 -15.99 1.35
N ALA A 99 -0.19 -15.37 2.47
CA ALA A 99 -0.47 -15.91 3.80
C ALA A 99 -1.97 -15.97 4.13
N GLU A 100 -2.74 -14.97 3.72
CA GLU A 100 -4.19 -14.92 3.88
C GLU A 100 -4.86 -16.00 3.03
N LYS A 101 -4.42 -16.17 1.78
CA LYS A 101 -4.92 -17.21 0.87
C LYS A 101 -4.64 -18.62 1.41
N LEU A 102 -3.47 -18.85 1.98
CA LEU A 102 -3.13 -20.13 2.61
C LEU A 102 -3.94 -20.41 3.89
N ARG A 103 -4.36 -19.37 4.61
CA ARG A 103 -5.10 -19.52 5.87
C ARG A 103 -6.61 -19.46 5.72
N GLY A 104 -7.12 -18.91 4.61
CA GLY A 104 -8.55 -18.72 4.38
C GLY A 104 -9.21 -17.71 5.32
N ARG A 105 -8.44 -16.87 6.02
CA ARG A 105 -8.93 -15.84 6.95
C ARG A 105 -8.04 -14.59 6.90
N PRO A 106 -8.58 -13.39 7.23
CA PRO A 106 -7.79 -12.17 7.25
C PRO A 106 -6.66 -12.24 8.30
N LEU A 107 -5.52 -11.63 7.99
CA LEU A 107 -4.32 -11.69 8.80
C LEU A 107 -4.40 -10.71 9.99
N GLY A 108 -4.31 -11.26 11.20
CA GLY A 108 -4.20 -10.45 12.43
C GLY A 108 -2.80 -9.83 12.62
N PRO A 109 -2.63 -8.88 13.56
CA PRO A 109 -1.35 -8.20 13.80
C PRO A 109 -0.19 -9.15 14.10
N VAL A 110 -0.44 -10.23 14.85
CA VAL A 110 0.57 -11.24 15.19
C VAL A 110 0.98 -12.04 13.96
N ASP A 111 0.02 -12.41 13.11
CA ASP A 111 0.31 -13.15 11.88
C ASP A 111 1.11 -12.27 10.91
N LYS A 112 0.76 -10.98 10.77
CA LYS A 112 1.55 -10.00 9.98
C LYS A 112 2.99 -9.87 10.50
N TYR A 113 3.19 -9.83 11.82
CA TYR A 113 4.52 -9.86 12.41
C TYR A 113 5.31 -11.12 12.05
N ARG A 114 4.68 -12.30 12.10
CA ARG A 114 5.31 -13.57 11.71
C ARG A 114 5.72 -13.56 10.23
N VAL A 115 4.89 -12.99 9.36
CA VAL A 115 5.20 -12.85 7.94
C VAL A 115 6.42 -11.94 7.74
N ARG A 116 6.45 -10.75 8.34
CA ARG A 116 7.61 -9.82 8.26
C ARG A 116 8.91 -10.46 8.75
N LYS A 117 8.84 -11.27 9.80
CA LYS A 117 10.01 -11.98 10.35
C LYS A 117 10.47 -13.12 9.43
N LYS A 118 9.54 -13.80 8.76
CA LYS A 118 9.83 -14.89 7.83
C LYS A 118 10.40 -14.38 6.50
N PHE A 119 9.89 -13.24 6.02
CA PHE A 119 10.25 -12.63 4.75
C PHE A 119 10.74 -11.19 4.97
N PRO A 120 11.99 -11.01 5.45
CA PRO A 120 12.56 -9.68 5.64
C PRO A 120 12.68 -8.95 4.30
N LEU A 121 12.64 -7.62 4.34
CA LEU A 121 12.81 -6.80 3.14
C LEU A 121 14.15 -7.10 2.45
N PRO A 122 14.17 -7.22 1.11
CA PRO A 122 15.40 -7.40 0.34
C PRO A 122 16.44 -6.32 0.61
N ARG A 123 17.72 -6.66 0.42
CA ARG A 123 18.83 -5.71 0.65
C ARG A 123 18.83 -4.52 -0.32
N SER A 124 18.23 -4.68 -1.49
CA SER A 124 17.99 -3.62 -2.48
C SER A 124 17.01 -2.55 -2.00
N LEU A 125 16.07 -2.91 -1.12
CA LEU A 125 15.00 -2.04 -0.61
C LEU A 125 15.17 -1.66 0.85
N SER A 126 16.01 -2.37 1.61
CA SER A 126 16.38 -1.98 2.97
C SER A 126 17.47 -0.92 2.93
N GLN A 127 17.38 0.06 3.84
CA GLN A 127 18.37 1.13 4.01
C GLN A 127 19.25 0.87 5.26
N PRO A 128 20.01 -0.25 5.36
CA PRO A 128 20.85 -0.50 6.52
C PRO A 128 21.99 0.53 6.63
N GLN A 129 22.32 1.21 5.53
CA GLN A 129 23.36 2.22 5.49
C GLN A 129 22.95 3.49 6.24
N GLN A 130 21.71 3.97 6.06
CA GLN A 130 21.23 5.17 6.73
C GLN A 130 21.16 5.01 8.26
N LYS A 131 20.85 3.80 8.77
CA LYS A 131 20.95 3.50 10.21
C LYS A 131 22.37 3.58 10.73
N ARG A 132 23.32 3.04 9.96
CA ARG A 132 24.73 3.03 10.34
C ARG A 132 25.30 4.43 10.32
N GLU A 133 24.92 5.25 9.34
CA GLU A 133 25.31 6.66 9.27
C GLU A 133 24.71 7.46 10.43
N LEU A 134 23.43 7.28 10.76
CA LEU A 134 22.83 7.90 11.94
C LEU A 134 23.53 7.45 13.22
N ALA A 135 23.78 6.15 13.38
CA ALA A 135 24.53 5.61 14.51
C ALA A 135 25.91 6.25 14.65
N GLN A 136 26.65 6.37 13.54
CA GLN A 136 27.97 7.01 13.49
C GLN A 136 27.88 8.50 13.82
N ALA A 137 26.92 9.24 13.24
CA ALA A 137 26.76 10.67 13.44
C ALA A 137 26.28 11.02 14.86
N THR A 138 25.45 10.19 15.48
CA THR A 138 24.92 10.43 16.83
C THR A 138 25.74 9.77 17.94
N GLY A 139 26.78 9.00 17.60
CA GLY A 139 27.54 8.20 18.57
C GLY A 139 26.71 7.12 19.27
N LEU A 140 25.59 6.71 18.66
CA LEU A 140 24.69 5.69 19.21
C LEU A 140 24.92 4.36 18.51
N THR A 141 24.60 3.26 19.18
CA THR A 141 24.58 1.95 18.51
C THR A 141 23.40 1.89 17.51
N PRO A 142 23.51 1.12 16.42
CA PRO A 142 22.40 0.92 15.47
C PRO A 142 21.10 0.45 16.14
N THR A 143 21.21 -0.32 17.23
CA THR A 143 20.07 -0.77 18.05
C THR A 143 19.41 0.38 18.81
N GLN A 144 20.18 1.29 19.38
CA GLN A 144 19.65 2.48 20.08
C GLN A 144 18.93 3.42 19.12
N VAL A 145 19.49 3.65 17.93
CA VAL A 145 18.82 4.40 16.87
C VAL A 145 17.50 3.72 16.50
N GLY A 146 17.50 2.40 16.29
CA GLY A 146 16.27 1.63 16.02
C GLY A 146 15.21 1.75 17.13
N ASN A 147 15.62 1.70 18.40
CA ASN A 147 14.70 1.85 19.53
C ASN A 147 14.19 3.30 19.68
N TRP A 148 15.01 4.29 19.37
CA TRP A 148 14.61 5.70 19.36
C TRP A 148 13.48 5.96 18.35
N PHE A 149 13.63 5.46 17.11
CA PHE A 149 12.57 5.58 16.09
C PHE A 149 11.29 4.84 16.49
N LYS A 150 11.41 3.64 17.08
CA LYS A 150 10.25 2.90 17.61
C LYS A 150 9.49 3.73 18.66
N ASN A 151 10.21 4.30 19.64
CA ASN A 151 9.62 5.12 20.69
C ASN A 151 9.01 6.41 20.14
N ARG A 152 9.64 7.04 19.14
CA ARG A 152 9.12 8.24 18.49
C ARG A 152 7.77 7.95 17.79
N ARG A 153 7.71 6.91 16.96
CA ARG A 153 6.47 6.50 16.28
C ARG A 153 5.34 6.14 17.25
N GLN A 154 5.67 5.51 18.37
CA GLN A 154 4.66 5.20 19.39
C GLN A 154 4.03 6.46 19.97
N ARG A 155 4.84 7.51 20.23
CA ARG A 155 4.35 8.81 20.69
C ARG A 155 3.50 9.49 19.62
N ASP A 156 3.91 9.44 18.36
CA ASP A 156 3.18 10.06 17.25
C ASP A 156 1.80 9.40 17.05
N ARG A 157 1.71 8.06 17.13
CA ARG A 157 0.42 7.34 17.10
C ARG A 157 -0.48 7.70 18.29
N ALA A 158 0.08 7.78 19.49
CA ALA A 158 -0.67 8.17 20.68
C ALA A 158 -1.20 9.62 20.57
N ALA A 159 -0.39 10.53 20.02
CA ALA A 159 -0.78 11.91 19.76
C ALA A 159 -1.87 12.00 18.69
N ALA A 160 -1.74 11.28 17.58
CA ALA A 160 -2.74 11.23 16.52
C ALA A 160 -4.09 10.69 17.01
N ALA A 161 -4.08 9.64 17.83
CA ALA A 161 -5.28 9.11 18.47
C ALA A 161 -5.95 10.14 19.41
N LYS A 162 -5.15 10.86 20.20
CA LYS A 162 -5.65 11.94 21.08
C LYS A 162 -6.26 13.10 20.31
N ASN A 163 -5.61 13.54 19.23
CA ASN A 163 -6.12 14.60 18.36
C ASN A 163 -7.44 14.19 17.69
N ARG A 164 -7.54 12.94 17.23
CA ARG A 164 -8.78 12.40 16.65
C ARG A 164 -9.93 12.39 17.65
N LEU A 165 -9.66 12.00 18.90
CA LEU A 165 -10.65 12.00 19.98
C LEU A 165 -11.08 13.43 20.33
N GLN A 166 -10.13 14.36 20.43
CA GLN A 166 -10.43 15.76 20.72
C GLN A 166 -11.29 16.40 19.61
N GLN A 167 -11.02 16.09 18.35
CA GLN A 167 -11.81 16.59 17.21
C GLN A 167 -13.24 16.02 17.20
N GLN A 168 -13.43 14.76 17.63
CA GLN A 168 -14.76 14.17 17.81
C GLN A 168 -15.54 14.83 18.96
N VAL A 169 -14.88 15.14 20.09
CA VAL A 169 -15.51 15.84 21.22
C VAL A 169 -15.92 17.27 20.83
N LEU A 170 -15.10 17.98 20.06
CA LEU A 170 -15.40 19.32 19.59
C LEU A 170 -16.53 19.35 18.54
N SER A 171 -16.65 18.29 17.72
CA SER A 171 -17.72 18.17 16.72
C SER A 171 -19.03 17.60 17.28
N GLY A 172 -19.02 16.98 18.46
CA GLY A 172 -20.19 16.37 19.12
C GLY A 172 -20.89 17.26 20.15
N GLY A 173 -20.45 18.52 20.32
CA GLY A 173 -20.95 19.47 21.32
C GLY A 173 -21.96 20.48 20.79
N SER A 174 -22.94 20.07 19.98
CA SER A 174 -24.08 20.94 19.64
C SER A 174 -25.34 20.11 19.40
N VAL A 175 -26.44 20.56 20.03
CA VAL A 175 -27.82 20.04 20.08
C VAL A 175 -28.00 18.69 20.84
N ARG A 176 -28.79 18.56 21.93
CA ARG A 176 -30.04 19.22 22.35
C ARG A 176 -30.20 19.11 23.88
N SER A 177 -30.73 20.17 24.52
CA SER A 177 -31.32 20.09 25.86
C SER A 177 -32.71 20.73 25.82
N LEU A 178 -33.66 20.08 26.51
CA LEU A 178 -34.94 20.54 27.07
C LEU A 178 -36.14 20.79 26.13
N ALA A 179 -37.13 19.91 26.26
CA ALA A 179 -38.52 20.31 26.55
C ALA A 179 -39.24 19.13 27.24
N ASP A 180 -39.63 19.36 28.48
CA ASP A 180 -40.61 18.58 29.26
C ASP A 180 -42.01 18.65 28.62
N ASP A 181 -42.79 17.57 28.67
CA ASP A 181 -44.23 17.60 29.02
C ASP A 181 -44.80 16.18 29.24
N ASP A 182 -45.88 16.18 30.02
CA ASP A 182 -46.56 15.21 30.87
C ASP A 182 -47.35 14.04 30.22
N GLY A 183 -47.61 13.01 31.02
CA GLY A 183 -48.98 12.48 31.21
C GLY A 183 -49.64 11.50 30.23
N THR A 184 -49.88 10.30 30.76
CA THR A 184 -51.08 9.44 30.58
C THR A 184 -51.09 8.26 29.59
N VAL A 185 -51.83 7.25 30.05
CA VAL A 185 -51.92 5.82 29.73
C VAL A 185 -52.98 5.59 28.65
N ASP A 186 -52.76 4.71 27.67
CA ASP A 186 -53.57 3.48 27.43
C ASP A 186 -53.21 2.73 26.13
N ARG A 187 -53.02 1.42 26.31
CA ARG A 187 -53.52 0.28 25.51
C ARG A 187 -53.32 0.10 23.99
N LEU A 188 -52.80 -1.12 23.72
CA LEU A 188 -53.08 -2.08 22.64
C LEU A 188 -52.34 -1.90 21.29
N GLY A 189 -51.41 -2.84 21.01
CA GLY A 189 -50.86 -3.09 19.67
C GLY A 189 -51.82 -3.93 18.81
N PRO A 190 -51.33 -4.70 17.81
CA PRO A 190 -50.00 -4.69 17.19
C PRO A 190 -50.07 -4.57 15.65
N ALA A 191 -48.99 -4.15 14.98
CA ALA A 191 -48.61 -4.69 13.67
C ALA A 191 -47.30 -4.08 13.15
N SER A 192 -46.44 -4.99 12.66
CA SER A 192 -45.40 -4.79 11.64
C SER A 192 -44.22 -3.87 11.98
N SER A 193 -43.07 -4.52 12.15
CA SER A 193 -41.73 -3.95 12.04
C SER A 193 -40.92 -4.79 11.03
N PRO A 194 -39.77 -4.25 10.55
CA PRO A 194 -39.45 -4.20 9.12
C PRO A 194 -38.11 -4.87 8.77
N GLU A 195 -37.81 -5.02 7.49
CA GLU A 195 -36.47 -5.28 6.93
C GLU A 195 -36.56 -5.13 5.40
N ALA A 196 -35.56 -4.79 4.59
CA ALA A 196 -34.22 -4.27 4.78
C ALA A 196 -33.75 -3.79 3.39
N SER A 197 -32.76 -2.89 3.40
CA SER A 197 -32.01 -2.38 2.25
C SER A 197 -31.57 -3.41 1.21
N LEU A 198 -31.55 -3.02 -0.07
CA LEU A 198 -30.61 -3.57 -1.04
C LEU A 198 -29.79 -2.47 -1.72
N SER A 199 -28.52 -2.49 -1.32
CA SER A 199 -27.38 -1.79 -1.88
C SER A 199 -26.98 -2.41 -3.22
N SER A 200 -26.59 -1.58 -4.19
CA SER A 200 -25.73 -1.99 -5.31
C SER A 200 -24.96 -0.77 -5.81
N LYS A 201 -23.87 -0.42 -5.11
CA LYS A 201 -22.79 0.39 -5.68
C LYS A 201 -21.57 -0.49 -5.84
N ALA A 202 -21.12 -0.59 -7.08
CA ALA A 202 -19.88 -1.23 -7.48
C ALA A 202 -18.69 -0.68 -6.67
N ALA A 203 -17.95 -1.58 -6.04
CA ALA A 203 -16.67 -1.27 -5.42
C ALA A 203 -15.59 -1.35 -6.49
N ALA A 204 -15.27 -0.22 -7.12
CA ALA A 204 -13.95 -0.03 -7.67
C ALA A 204 -13.00 0.16 -6.47
N SER A 205 -12.24 -0.87 -6.11
CA SER A 205 -11.11 -0.74 -5.20
C SER A 205 -10.01 0.07 -5.88
N ALA A 206 -10.21 1.39 -5.94
CA ALA A 206 -9.11 2.32 -6.05
C ALA A 206 -8.29 2.16 -4.77
N ILE A 207 -7.04 1.73 -4.91
CA ILE A 207 -6.09 1.71 -3.82
C ILE A 207 -5.85 3.17 -3.45
N SER A 208 -6.67 3.70 -2.54
CA SER A 208 -6.38 4.94 -1.85
C SER A 208 -5.17 4.66 -0.98
N ILE A 209 -3.99 4.87 -1.55
CA ILE A 209 -2.72 4.87 -0.84
C ILE A 209 -2.80 6.06 0.13
N THR A 210 -3.40 5.86 1.29
CA THR A 210 -3.28 6.79 2.39
C THR A 210 -1.83 6.73 2.83
N SER A 211 -1.06 7.73 2.45
CA SER A 211 0.32 7.93 2.89
C SER A 211 0.34 8.02 4.41
N SER A 212 0.62 6.93 5.12
CA SER A 212 0.96 6.99 6.55
C SER A 212 1.54 5.70 7.16
N ASP A 213 1.63 4.56 6.45
CA ASP A 213 2.20 3.34 7.05
C ASP A 213 3.45 2.79 6.34
N SER A 214 3.95 3.49 5.29
CA SER A 214 5.17 3.11 4.55
C SER A 214 6.45 3.78 5.04
N GLU A 215 6.40 4.66 6.05
CA GLU A 215 7.63 5.27 6.56
C GLU A 215 8.36 4.33 7.53
N CYS A 216 9.23 3.54 6.88
CA CYS A 216 10.46 3.04 7.45
C CYS A 216 10.28 2.09 8.63
N ASP A 217 10.24 0.80 8.30
CA ASP A 217 11.09 -0.20 8.98
C ASP A 217 12.59 0.10 8.69
N ILE A 218 12.94 1.35 9.02
CA ILE A 218 14.06 1.81 9.83
C ILE A 218 14.73 0.68 10.56
#